data_AF-A0A9E2E5A6-F1
#
_entry.id   AF-A0A9E2E5A6-F1
#
_cell.length_a   1.000
_cell.length_b   1.000
_cell.length_c   1.000
_cell.angle_alpha   90.00
_cell.angle_beta   90.00
_cell.angle_gamma   90.00
#
_symmetry.space_group_name_H-M   'P 1'
#
loop_
_entity.id
_entity.type
_entity.pdbx_description
1 polymer ?
#
loop_
_entity_poly.entity_id
_entity_poly.type
_entity_poly.pdbx_seq_one_letter_code
_entity_poly.pdbx_strand_id
1 'polypeptide(L)'
;MSTSRDSNFYYEITEALKKGLKAAGYEIANEIIKGTLAALFDSVAIHVWCREDVYRVAWEAGWPISPTMADEILSDVERRVDSEYGITWLTFENSLQEFYAELDWDHLDPLEDEQCIGSFLVCLEPLDSPGALENMLHLERASFAEALEEADQLAEKSEQTVACYSIPKEESPSLDADWLQEYAHQLRKLSPDEFRELSNITQ
;
A
#
# COMPACT_ATOMS: atom_id res chain seq x y z
N MET A 1 2.55 8.19 -10.78
CA MET A 1 3.43 9.25 -11.34
C MET A 1 2.69 10.04 -12.41
N SER A 2 2.92 11.36 -12.50
CA SER A 2 2.35 12.22 -13.55
C SER A 2 2.87 11.79 -14.92
N THR A 3 2.01 11.72 -15.93
CA THR A 3 2.35 11.52 -17.36
C THR A 3 3.45 12.47 -17.87
N SER A 4 3.71 13.57 -17.15
CA SER A 4 4.83 14.48 -17.43
C SER A 4 6.21 13.93 -17.05
N ARG A 5 6.32 13.03 -16.07
CA ARG A 5 7.61 12.42 -15.66
C ARG A 5 8.10 11.39 -16.69
N ASP A 6 7.19 10.57 -17.22
CA ASP A 6 7.53 9.55 -18.23
C ASP A 6 7.93 10.20 -19.56
N SER A 7 7.27 11.31 -19.91
CA SER A 7 7.61 12.11 -21.09
C SER A 7 9.00 12.76 -20.97
N ASN A 8 9.39 13.18 -19.77
CA ASN A 8 10.69 13.79 -19.52
C ASN A 8 11.83 12.76 -19.56
N PHE A 9 11.64 11.56 -18.99
CA PHE A 9 12.64 10.50 -19.03
C PHE A 9 12.94 10.04 -20.48
N TYR A 10 11.88 9.83 -21.28
CA TYR A 10 12.03 9.48 -22.70
C TYR A 10 12.78 10.57 -23.49
N TYR A 11 12.45 11.83 -23.21
CA TYR A 11 13.10 12.98 -23.82
C TYR A 11 14.58 13.09 -23.42
N GLU A 12 14.90 12.94 -22.14
CA GLU A 12 16.26 13.03 -21.60
C GLU A 12 17.16 11.92 -22.14
N ILE A 13 16.68 10.67 -22.19
CA ILE A 13 17.41 9.55 -22.79
C ILE A 13 17.65 9.79 -24.29
N THR A 14 16.62 10.25 -25.00
CA THR A 14 16.73 10.53 -26.44
C THR A 14 17.77 11.61 -26.72
N GLU A 15 17.77 12.71 -25.96
CA GLU A 15 18.74 13.80 -26.13
C GLU A 15 20.16 13.41 -25.67
N ALA A 16 20.29 12.65 -24.58
CA ALA A 16 21.58 12.14 -24.11
C ALA A 16 22.23 11.21 -25.15
N LEU A 17 21.45 10.28 -25.69
CA LEU A 17 21.91 9.33 -26.71
C LEU A 17 22.29 10.05 -28.01
N LYS A 18 21.46 10.98 -28.46
CA LYS A 18 21.74 11.83 -29.64
C LYS A 18 23.02 12.64 -29.47
N LYS A 19 23.26 13.22 -28.29
CA LYS A 19 24.49 13.96 -27.99
C LYS A 19 25.71 13.04 -27.99
N GLY A 20 25.61 11.86 -27.36
CA GLY A 20 26.69 10.86 -27.31
C GLY A 20 27.06 10.31 -28.68
N LEU A 21 26.08 9.92 -29.49
CA LEU A 21 26.29 9.40 -30.85
C LEU A 21 26.97 10.44 -31.75
N LYS A 22 26.52 11.70 -31.69
CA LYS A 22 27.14 12.79 -32.43
C LYS A 22 28.59 13.03 -31.99
N ALA A 23 28.87 12.98 -30.68
CA ALA A 23 30.22 13.13 -30.14
C ALA A 23 31.16 11.99 -30.59
N ALA A 24 30.61 10.79 -30.79
CA ALA A 24 31.32 9.63 -31.32
C ALA A 24 31.45 9.61 -32.87
N GLY A 25 30.94 10.65 -33.56
CA GLY A 25 31.04 10.79 -35.02
C GLY A 25 29.95 10.05 -35.81
N TYR A 26 28.88 9.59 -35.15
CA TYR A 26 27.74 8.96 -35.81
C TYR A 26 26.64 9.98 -36.11
N GLU A 27 26.23 10.07 -37.37
CA GLU A 27 25.07 10.86 -37.80
C GLU A 27 23.85 9.95 -38.02
N ILE A 28 23.14 9.65 -36.94
CA ILE A 28 21.92 8.84 -36.98
C ILE A 28 20.71 9.77 -36.96
N ALA A 29 19.77 9.55 -37.88
CA ALA A 29 18.53 10.32 -37.95
C ALA A 29 17.70 10.15 -36.67
N ASN A 30 17.11 11.25 -36.18
CA ASN A 30 16.32 11.24 -34.93
C ASN A 30 15.17 10.24 -34.96
N GLU A 31 14.56 10.03 -36.12
CA GLU A 31 13.46 9.07 -36.28
C GLU A 31 13.93 7.60 -36.14
N ILE A 32 15.19 7.31 -36.48
CA ILE A 32 15.79 5.97 -36.25
C ILE A 32 16.06 5.77 -34.76
N ILE A 33 16.58 6.80 -34.08
CA ILE A 33 16.80 6.78 -32.63
C ILE A 33 15.48 6.57 -31.91
N LYS A 34 14.45 7.38 -32.24
CA LYS A 34 13.11 7.25 -31.69
C LYS A 34 12.48 5.90 -31.98
N GLY A 35 12.60 5.38 -33.20
CA GLY A 35 12.04 4.07 -33.55
C GLY A 35 12.73 2.90 -32.83
N THR A 36 14.05 2.99 -32.64
CA THR A 36 14.82 1.97 -31.91
C THR A 36 14.53 2.02 -30.42
N LEU A 37 14.47 3.21 -29.85
CA LEU A 37 14.05 3.41 -28.46
C LEU A 37 12.61 2.97 -28.27
N ALA A 38 11.69 3.31 -29.18
CA ALA A 38 10.31 2.85 -29.12
C ALA A 38 10.24 1.32 -29.13
N ALA A 39 10.98 0.62 -30.00
CA ALA A 39 11.03 -0.85 -29.98
C ALA A 39 11.70 -1.44 -28.71
N LEU A 40 12.71 -0.75 -28.17
CA LEU A 40 13.37 -1.15 -26.91
C LEU A 40 12.43 -0.94 -25.71
N PHE A 41 11.74 0.18 -25.63
CA PHE A 41 10.73 0.45 -24.62
C PHE A 41 9.47 -0.41 -24.87
N ASP A 42 9.09 -0.73 -26.09
CA ASP A 42 8.01 -1.69 -26.35
C ASP A 42 8.41 -3.12 -25.95
N SER A 43 9.70 -3.44 -25.81
CA SER A 43 10.18 -4.76 -25.37
C SER A 43 10.62 -4.81 -23.89
N VAL A 44 11.02 -3.68 -23.31
CA VAL A 44 11.47 -3.52 -21.91
C VAL A 44 10.41 -2.84 -21.04
N ALA A 45 9.63 -1.91 -21.60
CA ALA A 45 8.61 -1.10 -20.93
C ALA A 45 7.19 -1.68 -21.00
N ILE A 46 7.02 -2.96 -21.38
CA ILE A 46 5.75 -3.67 -21.14
C ILE A 46 5.47 -3.89 -19.64
N HIS A 47 6.44 -3.62 -18.76
CA HIS A 47 6.26 -3.65 -17.30
C HIS A 47 6.74 -2.36 -16.61
N VAL A 48 6.30 -1.19 -17.07
CA VAL A 48 6.39 0.02 -16.23
C VAL A 48 5.30 -0.09 -15.18
N TRP A 49 5.66 -0.63 -14.02
CA TRP A 49 4.77 -0.76 -12.88
C TRP A 49 4.32 0.60 -12.38
N CYS A 50 3.03 0.72 -12.09
CA CYS A 50 2.41 1.95 -11.62
C CYS A 50 1.79 1.75 -10.23
N ARG A 51 1.26 2.84 -9.64
CA ARG A 51 0.62 2.75 -8.31
C ARG A 51 -0.57 1.82 -8.34
N GLU A 52 -1.30 1.80 -9.45
CA GLU A 52 -2.47 0.94 -9.65
C GLU A 52 -2.12 -0.54 -9.56
N ASP A 53 -0.91 -0.94 -9.99
CA ASP A 53 -0.42 -2.31 -9.83
C ASP A 53 -0.17 -2.64 -8.36
N VAL A 54 0.47 -1.72 -7.61
CA VAL A 54 0.70 -1.89 -6.17
C VAL A 54 -0.62 -1.95 -5.41
N TYR A 55 -1.57 -1.06 -5.72
CA TYR A 55 -2.88 -1.05 -5.08
C TYR A 55 -3.61 -2.38 -5.27
N ARG A 56 -3.53 -2.94 -6.48
CA ARG A 56 -4.16 -4.23 -6.76
C ARG A 56 -3.56 -5.33 -5.86
N VAL A 57 -2.24 -5.46 -5.83
CA VAL A 57 -1.55 -6.47 -5.02
C VAL A 57 -1.83 -6.26 -3.52
N ALA A 58 -1.80 -5.00 -3.04
CA ALA A 58 -2.10 -4.67 -1.65
C ALA A 58 -3.51 -5.09 -1.25
N TRP A 59 -4.52 -4.71 -2.04
CA TRP A 59 -5.92 -5.01 -1.72
C TRP A 59 -6.27 -6.49 -1.87
N GLU A 60 -5.64 -7.20 -2.82
CA GLU A 60 -5.75 -8.65 -2.95
C GLU A 60 -5.15 -9.35 -1.72
N ALA A 61 -4.03 -8.83 -1.19
CA ALA A 61 -3.39 -9.33 0.02
C ALA A 61 -4.03 -8.83 1.33
N GLY A 62 -5.05 -7.97 1.27
CA GLY A 62 -5.76 -7.44 2.43
C GLY A 62 -5.06 -6.31 3.17
N TRP A 63 -4.11 -5.63 2.54
CA TRP A 63 -3.45 -4.46 3.13
C TRP A 63 -4.12 -3.15 2.69
N PRO A 64 -4.31 -2.19 3.59
CA PRO A 64 -4.71 -0.84 3.21
C PRO A 64 -3.49 -0.08 2.71
N ILE A 65 -3.67 0.80 1.74
CA ILE A 65 -2.54 1.44 1.06
C ILE A 65 -2.83 2.91 0.73
N SER A 66 -1.82 3.76 0.94
CA SER A 66 -1.83 5.15 0.55
C SER A 66 -1.04 5.40 -0.74
N PRO A 67 -1.20 6.58 -1.38
CA PRO A 67 -0.35 6.96 -2.51
C PRO A 67 1.14 7.08 -2.19
N THR A 68 1.49 7.47 -0.96
CA THR A 68 2.88 7.60 -0.50
C THR A 68 3.49 6.22 -0.28
N MET A 69 2.78 5.34 0.42
CA MET A 69 3.21 3.94 0.64
C MET A 69 3.45 3.23 -0.71
N ALA A 70 2.54 3.41 -1.68
CA ALA A 70 2.73 2.84 -3.01
C ALA A 70 3.97 3.38 -3.74
N ASP A 71 4.28 4.68 -3.60
CA ASP A 71 5.51 5.26 -4.16
C ASP A 71 6.77 4.72 -3.47
N GLU A 72 6.72 4.49 -2.16
CA GLU A 72 7.83 3.91 -1.40
C GLU A 72 8.09 2.46 -1.80
N ILE A 73 7.04 1.64 -1.91
CA ILE A 73 7.13 0.26 -2.39
C ILE A 73 7.70 0.24 -3.81
N LEU A 74 7.20 1.08 -4.73
CA LEU A 74 7.75 1.18 -6.10
C LEU A 74 9.23 1.58 -6.10
N SER A 75 9.60 2.52 -5.24
CA SER A 75 10.99 2.98 -5.10
C SER A 75 11.91 1.89 -4.56
N ASP A 76 11.42 1.04 -3.64
CA ASP A 76 12.19 -0.09 -3.13
C ASP A 76 12.36 -1.18 -4.20
N VAL A 77 11.28 -1.53 -4.90
CA VAL A 77 11.31 -2.47 -6.04
C VAL A 77 12.31 -2.00 -7.11
N GLU A 78 12.30 -0.72 -7.46
CA GLU A 78 13.25 -0.14 -8.44
C GLU A 78 14.72 -0.25 -7.98
N ARG A 79 15.00 -0.10 -6.68
CA ARG A 79 16.36 -0.21 -6.14
C ARG A 79 16.87 -1.64 -6.12
N ARG A 80 15.96 -2.62 -6.06
CA ARG A 80 16.27 -4.05 -5.92
C ARG A 80 16.13 -4.85 -7.21
N VAL A 81 15.99 -4.17 -8.35
CA VAL A 81 15.84 -4.83 -9.66
C VAL A 81 17.05 -5.71 -9.95
N ASP A 82 16.79 -7.01 -10.06
CA ASP A 82 17.76 -7.96 -10.60
C ASP A 82 17.79 -7.83 -12.13
N SER A 83 18.96 -7.53 -12.68
CA SER A 83 19.16 -7.41 -14.13
C SER A 83 18.95 -8.71 -14.90
N GLU A 84 19.00 -9.87 -14.24
CA GLU A 84 18.80 -11.19 -14.85
C GLU A 84 17.32 -11.60 -14.91
N TYR A 85 16.52 -11.23 -13.91
CA TYR A 85 15.12 -11.67 -13.77
C TYR A 85 14.07 -10.57 -13.92
N GLY A 86 14.48 -9.30 -13.89
CA GLY A 86 13.58 -8.14 -13.98
C GLY A 86 12.64 -8.02 -12.76
N ILE A 87 11.62 -7.17 -12.89
CA ILE A 87 10.58 -7.02 -11.88
C ILE A 87 9.39 -7.91 -12.23
N THR A 88 8.96 -8.74 -11.29
CA THR A 88 7.82 -9.67 -11.43
C THR A 88 6.71 -9.35 -10.43
N TRP A 89 5.54 -9.96 -10.57
CA TRP A 89 4.48 -9.88 -9.55
C TRP A 89 4.95 -10.39 -8.18
N LEU A 90 5.73 -11.48 -8.15
CA LEU A 90 6.34 -12.00 -6.94
C LEU A 90 7.30 -10.99 -6.29
N THR A 91 7.96 -10.14 -7.10
CA THR A 91 8.78 -9.05 -6.57
C THR A 91 7.94 -8.05 -5.78
N PHE A 92 6.74 -7.70 -6.25
CA PHE A 92 5.81 -6.84 -5.51
C PHE A 92 5.27 -7.50 -4.26
N GLU A 93 4.84 -8.75 -4.35
CA GLU A 93 4.34 -9.50 -3.19
C GLU A 93 5.38 -9.51 -2.06
N ASN A 94 6.64 -9.78 -2.39
CA ASN A 94 7.73 -9.75 -1.42
C ASN A 94 8.00 -8.34 -0.88
N SER A 95 8.15 -7.33 -1.75
CA SER A 95 8.39 -5.94 -1.31
C SER A 95 7.25 -5.40 -0.46
N LEU A 96 6.02 -5.82 -0.73
CA LEU A 96 4.85 -5.43 0.04
C LEU A 96 4.85 -6.09 1.42
N GLN A 97 5.14 -7.40 1.48
CA GLN A 97 5.27 -8.10 2.76
C GLN A 97 6.39 -7.50 3.62
N GLU A 98 7.54 -7.19 3.03
CA GLU A 98 8.64 -6.54 3.73
C GLU A 98 8.25 -5.13 4.23
N PHE A 99 7.59 -4.33 3.40
CA PHE A 99 7.12 -3.00 3.76
C PHE A 99 6.19 -3.04 4.98
N TYR A 100 5.14 -3.87 4.94
CA TYR A 100 4.16 -3.93 6.04
C TYR A 100 4.68 -4.65 7.29
N ALA A 101 5.70 -5.50 7.17
CA ALA A 101 6.37 -6.10 8.32
C ALA A 101 7.19 -5.08 9.13
N GLU A 102 7.66 -4.01 8.50
CA GLU A 102 8.45 -2.95 9.12
C GLU A 102 7.60 -1.71 9.48
N LEU A 103 6.35 -1.63 9.02
CA LEU A 103 5.48 -0.48 9.22
C LEU A 103 4.97 -0.40 10.67
N ASP A 104 5.18 0.76 11.29
CA ASP A 104 4.67 1.06 12.63
C ASP A 104 3.26 1.67 12.54
N TRP A 105 2.25 0.80 12.61
CA TRP A 105 0.84 1.19 12.57
C TRP A 105 0.41 2.09 13.75
N ASP A 106 1.12 2.08 14.87
CA ASP A 106 0.79 2.88 16.05
C ASP A 106 1.24 4.34 15.88
N HIS A 107 2.20 4.60 14.99
CA HIS A 107 2.83 5.92 14.81
C HIS A 107 2.83 6.41 13.36
N LEU A 108 1.81 6.02 12.58
CA LEU A 108 1.59 6.58 11.24
C LEU A 108 1.38 8.10 11.31
N ASP A 109 1.81 8.79 10.25
CA ASP A 109 1.51 10.21 10.09
C ASP A 109 -0.01 10.39 9.91
N PRO A 110 -0.65 11.39 10.55
CA PRO A 110 -2.10 11.58 10.44
C PRO A 110 -2.61 11.75 9.00
N LEU A 111 -1.79 12.31 8.10
CA LEU A 111 -2.15 12.41 6.69
C LEU A 111 -2.13 11.04 6.00
N GLU A 112 -1.26 10.14 6.44
CA GLU A 112 -1.25 8.75 5.99
C GLU A 112 -2.47 8.00 6.50
N ASP A 113 -2.91 8.22 7.74
CA ASP A 113 -4.15 7.62 8.26
C ASP A 113 -5.37 7.96 7.39
N GLU A 114 -5.47 9.22 6.94
CA GLU A 114 -6.56 9.68 6.05
C GLU A 114 -6.47 9.12 4.62
N GLN A 115 -5.25 8.87 4.13
CA GLN A 115 -5.01 8.48 2.75
C GLN A 115 -4.83 6.97 2.56
N CYS A 116 -4.62 6.23 3.64
CA CYS A 116 -4.45 4.78 3.62
C CYS A 116 -5.83 4.12 3.50
N ILE A 117 -6.17 3.67 2.30
CA ILE A 117 -7.50 3.14 1.98
C ILE A 117 -7.46 1.61 1.90
N GLY A 118 -8.42 0.96 2.55
CA GLY A 118 -8.58 -0.50 2.51
C GLY A 118 -9.96 -0.97 2.94
N SER A 119 -10.07 -2.27 3.19
CA SER A 119 -11.24 -2.86 3.85
C SER A 119 -10.86 -3.18 5.28
N PHE A 120 -11.72 -2.80 6.23
CA PHE A 120 -11.44 -2.96 7.65
C PHE A 120 -12.53 -3.73 8.38
N LEU A 121 -12.12 -4.49 9.38
CA LEU A 121 -12.98 -5.20 10.32
C LEU A 121 -12.69 -4.68 11.72
N VAL A 122 -13.70 -4.07 12.35
CA VAL A 122 -13.63 -3.54 13.70
C VAL A 122 -14.53 -4.39 14.60
N CYS A 123 -13.98 -4.92 15.69
CA CYS A 123 -14.72 -5.79 16.60
C CYS A 123 -14.20 -5.76 18.05
N LEU A 124 -15.05 -6.15 18.99
CA LEU A 124 -14.68 -6.26 20.40
C LEU A 124 -13.76 -7.47 20.63
N GLU A 125 -12.85 -7.32 21.59
CA GLU A 125 -12.15 -8.44 22.20
C GLU A 125 -12.73 -8.79 23.58
N PRO A 126 -12.79 -10.10 23.94
CA PRO A 126 -12.33 -11.24 23.15
C PRO A 126 -13.32 -11.65 22.04
N LEU A 127 -12.79 -12.17 20.92
CA LEU A 127 -13.53 -12.42 19.67
C LEU A 127 -14.58 -13.54 19.79
N ASP A 128 -14.42 -14.42 20.77
CA ASP A 128 -15.36 -15.52 21.07
C ASP A 128 -16.58 -15.05 21.88
N SER A 129 -16.61 -13.80 22.29
CA SER A 129 -17.75 -13.23 22.99
C SER A 129 -18.94 -12.98 22.04
N PRO A 130 -20.19 -13.18 22.48
CA PRO A 130 -21.37 -12.79 21.69
C PRO A 130 -21.35 -11.31 21.30
N GLY A 131 -20.80 -10.46 22.17
CA GLY A 131 -20.66 -9.03 21.93
C GLY A 131 -19.73 -8.71 20.75
N ALA A 132 -18.70 -9.50 20.49
CA ALA A 132 -17.81 -9.31 19.34
C ALA A 132 -18.55 -9.50 18.02
N LEU A 133 -19.38 -10.54 17.91
CA LEU A 133 -20.17 -10.80 16.70
C LEU A 133 -21.29 -9.76 16.51
N GLU A 134 -21.97 -9.37 17.59
CA GLU A 134 -23.06 -8.39 17.54
C GLU A 134 -22.60 -6.98 17.15
N ASN A 135 -21.36 -6.63 17.49
CA ASN A 135 -20.77 -5.31 17.23
C ASN A 135 -19.69 -5.36 16.14
N MET A 136 -19.63 -6.45 15.37
CA MET A 136 -18.73 -6.58 14.25
C MET A 136 -19.11 -5.56 13.17
N LEU A 137 -18.18 -4.65 12.87
CA LEU A 137 -18.35 -3.62 11.86
C LEU A 137 -17.37 -3.85 10.72
N HIS A 138 -17.92 -3.99 9.51
CA HIS A 138 -17.14 -4.10 8.28
C HIS A 138 -17.24 -2.79 7.51
N LEU A 139 -16.09 -2.18 7.26
CA LEU A 139 -15.95 -0.93 6.51
C LEU A 139 -15.35 -1.23 5.15
N GLU A 140 -16.20 -1.24 4.13
CA GLU A 140 -15.78 -1.41 2.74
C GLU A 140 -15.18 -0.11 2.20
N ARG A 141 -13.89 -0.14 1.82
CA ARG A 141 -13.20 0.98 1.15
C ARG A 141 -13.24 2.27 1.99
N ALA A 142 -12.88 2.17 3.26
CA ALA A 142 -12.70 3.31 4.14
C ALA A 142 -11.22 3.73 4.21
N SER A 143 -10.97 4.89 4.80
CA SER A 143 -9.64 5.28 5.27
C SER A 143 -9.31 4.62 6.61
N PHE A 144 -8.03 4.51 6.91
CA PHE A 144 -7.60 4.01 8.21
C PHE A 144 -8.05 4.94 9.35
N ALA A 145 -8.05 6.26 9.13
CA ALA A 145 -8.60 7.25 10.05
C ALA A 145 -10.08 6.99 10.38
N GLU A 146 -10.93 6.72 9.39
CA GLU A 146 -12.35 6.37 9.60
C GLU A 146 -12.50 5.06 10.38
N ALA A 147 -11.67 4.05 10.08
CA ALA A 147 -11.70 2.79 10.81
C ALA A 147 -11.28 2.94 12.28
N LEU A 148 -10.30 3.80 12.56
CA LEU A 148 -9.89 4.14 13.92
C LEU A 148 -10.98 4.93 14.66
N GLU A 149 -11.65 5.88 14.00
CA GLU A 149 -12.76 6.62 14.61
C GLU A 149 -13.89 5.68 15.04
N GLU A 150 -14.29 4.73 14.19
CA GLU A 150 -15.31 3.73 14.54
C GLU A 150 -14.85 2.81 15.67
N ALA A 151 -13.58 2.42 15.68
CA ALA A 151 -13.01 1.60 16.73
C ALA A 151 -12.97 2.33 18.08
N ASP A 152 -12.61 3.60 18.09
CA ASP A 152 -12.61 4.46 19.28
C ASP A 152 -14.03 4.62 19.83
N GLN A 153 -15.01 4.95 18.97
CA GLN A 153 -16.40 5.06 19.39
C GLN A 153 -16.95 3.75 19.97
N LEU A 154 -16.53 2.61 19.43
CA LEU A 154 -16.93 1.30 19.94
C LEU A 154 -16.26 1.01 21.30
N ALA A 155 -14.98 1.33 21.45
CA ALA A 155 -14.24 1.15 22.70
C ALA A 155 -14.86 1.98 23.84
N GLU A 156 -15.20 3.24 23.57
CA GLU A 156 -15.86 4.13 24.52
C GLU A 156 -17.24 3.62 24.95
N LYS A 157 -18.07 3.16 23.99
CA LYS A 157 -19.44 2.69 24.28
C LYS A 157 -19.47 1.36 25.03
N SER A 158 -18.50 0.48 24.74
CA SER A 158 -18.47 -0.89 25.27
C SER A 158 -17.63 -1.05 26.53
N GLU A 159 -16.79 -0.05 26.84
CA GLU A 159 -15.73 -0.12 27.87
C GLU A 159 -14.83 -1.35 27.71
N GLN A 160 -14.66 -1.83 26.47
CA GLN A 160 -13.91 -3.03 26.13
C GLN A 160 -12.81 -2.73 25.12
N THR A 161 -11.86 -3.65 25.04
CA THR A 161 -10.79 -3.57 24.03
C THR A 161 -11.37 -3.82 22.65
N VAL A 162 -10.95 -3.02 21.68
CA VAL A 162 -11.37 -3.13 20.28
C VAL A 162 -10.16 -3.47 19.44
N ALA A 163 -10.33 -4.40 18.50
CA ALA A 163 -9.32 -4.71 17.50
C ALA A 163 -9.76 -4.18 16.14
N CYS A 164 -8.82 -3.60 15.41
CA CYS A 164 -8.99 -3.17 14.03
C CYS A 164 -8.10 -4.03 13.13
N TYR A 165 -8.73 -4.77 12.23
CA TYR A 165 -8.06 -5.60 11.24
C TYR A 165 -8.24 -5.00 9.85
N SER A 166 -7.28 -5.22 8.96
CA SER A 166 -7.49 -5.09 7.52
C SER A 166 -7.64 -6.45 6.87
N ILE A 167 -8.50 -6.51 5.85
CA ILE A 167 -8.91 -7.76 5.19
C ILE A 167 -8.95 -7.57 3.67
N PRO A 168 -8.81 -8.64 2.87
CA PRO A 168 -8.98 -8.61 1.43
C PRO A 168 -10.36 -8.10 1.03
N LYS A 169 -10.37 -7.30 -0.04
CA LYS A 169 -11.60 -6.65 -0.54
C LYS A 169 -12.69 -7.65 -0.95
N GLU A 170 -12.32 -8.82 -1.43
CA GLU A 170 -13.26 -9.79 -2.00
C GLU A 170 -13.73 -10.84 -0.99
N GLU A 171 -13.13 -10.86 0.21
CA GLU A 171 -13.45 -11.84 1.25
C GLU A 171 -14.56 -11.35 2.17
N SER A 172 -15.49 -12.25 2.49
CA SER A 172 -16.56 -11.95 3.45
C SER A 172 -16.01 -12.00 4.87
N PRO A 173 -16.21 -10.96 5.71
CA PRO A 173 -15.62 -10.89 7.04
C PRO A 173 -16.13 -12.02 7.94
N SER A 174 -15.23 -12.60 8.72
CA SER A 174 -15.52 -13.62 9.71
C SER A 174 -14.69 -13.41 10.97
N LEU A 175 -15.24 -13.79 12.13
CA LEU A 175 -14.51 -13.85 13.41
C LEU A 175 -13.98 -15.26 13.72
N ASP A 176 -14.12 -16.19 12.78
CA ASP A 176 -13.52 -17.52 12.89
C ASP A 176 -12.00 -17.42 12.96
N ALA A 177 -11.38 -18.19 13.86
CA ALA A 177 -9.94 -18.09 14.13
C ALA A 177 -9.08 -18.50 12.93
N ASP A 178 -9.50 -19.54 12.18
CA ASP A 178 -8.77 -19.98 10.99
C ASP A 178 -8.90 -18.92 9.88
N TRP A 179 -10.08 -18.33 9.73
CA TRP A 179 -10.31 -17.24 8.78
C TRP A 179 -9.47 -16.00 9.10
N LEU A 180 -9.43 -15.57 10.36
CA LEU A 180 -8.63 -14.41 10.78
C LEU A 180 -7.14 -14.67 10.57
N GLN A 181 -6.67 -15.89 10.85
CA GLN A 181 -5.27 -16.25 10.61
C GLN A 181 -4.89 -16.21 9.13
N GLU A 182 -5.81 -16.56 8.23
CA GLU A 182 -5.54 -16.62 6.79
C GLU A 182 -5.69 -15.25 6.10
N TYR A 183 -6.70 -14.46 6.50
CA TYR A 183 -7.14 -13.30 5.74
C TYR A 183 -7.04 -11.97 6.49
N ALA A 184 -6.84 -11.94 7.81
CA ALA A 184 -6.89 -10.70 8.57
C ALA A 184 -5.51 -10.26 9.08
N HIS A 185 -5.18 -9.00 8.83
CA HIS A 185 -3.99 -8.35 9.39
C HIS A 185 -4.42 -7.45 10.53
N GLN A 186 -4.06 -7.79 11.77
CA GLN A 186 -4.34 -6.93 12.91
C GLN A 186 -3.45 -5.68 12.83
N LEU A 187 -4.08 -4.52 12.66
CA LEU A 187 -3.36 -3.26 12.51
C LEU A 187 -3.19 -2.55 13.85
N ARG A 188 -4.27 -2.50 14.65
CA ARG A 188 -4.26 -1.87 15.98
C ARG A 188 -5.16 -2.60 16.96
N LYS A 189 -4.84 -2.39 18.24
CA LYS A 189 -5.64 -2.81 19.38
C LYS A 189 -5.79 -1.62 20.31
N LEU A 190 -7.03 -1.21 20.55
CA LEU A 190 -7.38 -0.02 21.33
C LEU A 190 -7.92 -0.48 22.68
N SER A 191 -7.23 -0.15 23.76
CA SER A 191 -7.64 -0.52 25.11
C SER A 191 -8.36 0.65 25.80
N PRO A 192 -9.38 0.38 26.64
CA PRO A 192 -10.07 1.44 27.40
C PRO A 192 -9.16 2.23 28.35
N ASP A 193 -8.05 1.65 28.78
CA ASP A 193 -7.15 2.27 29.75
C ASP A 193 -6.17 3.28 29.11
N GLU A 194 -5.85 3.16 27.82
CA GLU A 194 -5.07 4.18 27.07
C GLU A 194 -5.79 5.54 27.04
N PHE A 195 -7.13 5.53 27.04
CA PHE A 195 -7.95 6.75 27.12
C PHE A 195 -7.92 7.42 28.50
N ARG A 196 -7.74 6.65 29.58
CA ARG A 196 -7.67 7.18 30.94
C ARG A 196 -6.36 7.92 31.21
N GLU A 197 -5.29 7.60 30.50
CA GLU A 197 -4.02 8.31 30.64
C GLU A 197 -4.03 9.67 29.93
N LEU A 198 -4.62 9.76 28.73
CA LEU A 198 -4.73 11.04 27.98
C LEU A 198 -5.67 12.05 28.65
N SER A 199 -6.76 11.57 29.25
CA SER A 199 -7.72 12.42 29.98
C SER A 199 -7.22 12.91 31.35
N ASN A 200 -6.21 12.25 31.93
CA ASN A 200 -5.56 12.68 33.18
C ASN A 200 -4.40 13.65 32.98
N ILE A 201 -3.85 13.76 31.77
CA ILE A 201 -2.76 14.72 31.46
C ILE A 201 -3.31 16.14 31.18
N THR A 202 -4.61 16.27 30.90
CA THR A 202 -5.29 17.55 30.60
C THR A 202 -6.05 18.16 31.78
N GLN A 203 -5.89 17.64 33.01
CA GLN A 203 -6.44 18.23 34.24
C GLN A 203 -5.42 19.02 35.06
#